data_AF-A0AA47P560-F1
#
_entry.id   AF-A0AA47P560-F1
#
_cell.length_a   1.000
_cell.length_b   1.000
_cell.length_c   1.000
_cell.angle_alpha   90.00
_cell.angle_beta   90.00
_cell.angle_gamma   90.00
#
_symmetry.space_group_name_H-M   'P 1'
#
loop_
_entity.id
_entity.type
_entity.pdbx_description
1 polymer ?
#
loop_
_entity_poly.entity_id
_entity_poly.type
_entity_poly.pdbx_seq_one_letter_code
_entity_poly.pdbx_strand_id
1 'polypeptide(L)'
;MESPPVFISGDEVKRLLRYADLIPRLEAALAVLSGPGDSGVVQPVRSIIPLRNHNGFMGLMPAYMEAEGILCTKMVCFYKRGADSALPSTQATVLLLDPEHGNVKAIIDGHVITDMRTAATSAISAKYLMPAQAEVLAILGTGRQALSHYNVFTEIFSFKEVGYSCVSQYPHYSKLWSRRYWV
;
A
#
# COMPACT_ATOMS: atom_id res chain seq x y z
N MET A 1 18.03 25.41 15.95
CA MET A 1 17.34 25.69 14.66
C MET A 1 16.80 24.38 14.19
N GLU A 2 15.49 24.30 13.98
CA GLU A 2 14.86 23.06 13.51
C GLU A 2 15.32 22.78 12.07
N SER A 3 15.75 21.55 11.79
CA SER A 3 16.17 21.18 10.44
C SER A 3 14.94 21.07 9.54
N PRO A 4 15.02 21.48 8.26
CA PRO A 4 13.90 21.32 7.34
C PRO A 4 13.51 19.83 7.19
N PRO A 5 12.24 19.52 6.90
CA PRO A 5 11.81 18.14 6.71
C PRO A 5 12.58 17.49 5.56
N VAL A 6 12.98 16.23 5.75
CA VAL A 6 13.61 15.44 4.69
C VAL A 6 12.56 15.05 3.66
N PHE A 7 12.85 15.27 2.38
CA PHE A 7 12.03 14.77 1.30
C PHE A 7 12.56 13.42 0.81
N ILE A 8 11.72 12.39 0.77
CA ILE A 8 12.05 11.06 0.26
C ILE A 8 11.21 10.80 -0.98
N SER A 9 11.88 10.77 -2.13
CA SER A 9 11.24 10.59 -3.43
C SER A 9 10.73 9.16 -3.65
N GLY A 10 9.82 8.98 -4.62
CA GLY A 10 9.30 7.66 -4.99
C GLY A 10 10.41 6.68 -5.43
N ASP A 11 11.46 7.17 -6.09
CA ASP A 11 12.60 6.37 -6.50
C ASP A 11 13.45 5.91 -5.30
N GLU A 12 13.64 6.78 -4.31
CA GLU A 12 14.29 6.41 -3.05
C GLU A 12 13.47 5.40 -2.27
N VAL A 13 12.16 5.59 -2.14
CA VAL A 13 11.27 4.60 -1.53
C VAL A 13 11.38 3.27 -2.25
N LYS A 14 11.33 3.25 -3.58
CA LYS A 14 11.48 2.02 -4.38
C LYS A 14 12.84 1.35 -4.18
N ARG A 15 13.90 2.14 -3.97
CA ARG A 15 15.24 1.62 -3.70
C ARG A 15 15.39 1.05 -2.30
N LEU A 16 14.72 1.63 -1.30
CA LEU A 16 14.91 1.31 0.12
C LEU A 16 13.89 0.31 0.66
N LEU A 17 12.63 0.35 0.20
CA LEU A 17 11.57 -0.50 0.70
C LEU A 17 11.66 -1.90 0.06
N ARG A 18 11.69 -2.93 0.91
CA ARG A 18 11.79 -4.35 0.53
C ARG A 18 10.73 -5.17 1.27
N TYR A 19 10.17 -6.20 0.62
CA TYR A 19 9.17 -7.06 1.25
C TYR A 19 9.74 -7.84 2.44
N ALA A 20 11.01 -8.25 2.37
CA ALA A 20 11.73 -8.91 3.46
C ALA A 20 11.70 -8.10 4.78
N ASP A 21 11.78 -6.77 4.70
CA ASP A 21 11.71 -5.89 5.87
C ASP A 21 10.26 -5.48 6.20
N LEU A 22 9.45 -5.25 5.17
CA LEU A 22 8.08 -4.74 5.30
C LEU A 22 7.13 -5.77 5.91
N ILE A 23 7.20 -7.04 5.49
CA ILE A 23 6.27 -8.08 5.92
C ILE A 23 6.37 -8.32 7.44
N PRO A 24 7.54 -8.60 8.03
CA PRO A 24 7.64 -8.80 9.48
C PRO A 24 7.15 -7.59 10.29
N ARG A 25 7.42 -6.38 9.80
CA ARG A 25 6.96 -5.13 10.44
C ARG A 25 5.45 -4.96 10.37
N LEU A 26 4.84 -5.27 9.22
CA LEU A 26 3.38 -5.24 9.08
C LEU A 26 2.71 -6.34 9.91
N GLU A 27 3.27 -7.55 9.97
CA GLU A 27 2.75 -8.62 10.83
C GLU A 27 2.75 -8.20 12.30
N ALA A 28 3.86 -7.65 12.78
CA ALA A 28 3.97 -7.14 14.14
C ALA A 28 2.96 -6.01 14.42
N ALA A 29 2.85 -5.02 13.52
CA ALA A 29 1.92 -3.91 13.67
C ALA A 29 0.45 -4.38 13.69
N LEU A 30 0.08 -5.32 12.82
CA LEU A 30 -1.27 -5.90 12.78
C LEU A 30 -1.58 -6.69 14.06
N ALA A 31 -0.60 -7.44 14.59
CA ALA A 31 -0.74 -8.19 15.82
C ALA A 31 -0.91 -7.27 17.04
N VAL A 32 -0.10 -6.22 17.15
CA VAL A 32 -0.21 -5.22 18.21
C VAL A 32 -1.57 -4.52 18.15
N LEU A 33 -1.96 -4.02 16.98
CA LEU A 33 -3.25 -3.33 16.78
C LEU A 33 -4.46 -4.20 17.14
N SER A 34 -4.38 -5.51 16.89
CA SER A 34 -5.49 -6.45 17.11
C SER A 34 -5.39 -7.20 18.44
N GLY A 35 -4.36 -6.92 19.24
CA GLY A 35 -4.11 -7.58 20.51
C GLY A 35 -5.17 -7.25 21.56
N PRO A 36 -5.28 -8.06 22.63
CA PRO A 36 -6.19 -7.77 23.72
C PRO A 36 -5.72 -6.55 24.53
N GLY A 37 -6.66 -5.72 24.98
CA GLY A 37 -6.37 -4.56 25.83
C GLY A 37 -6.03 -3.29 25.04
N ASP A 38 -5.42 -2.33 25.73
CA ASP A 38 -4.90 -1.12 25.09
C ASP A 38 -3.58 -1.46 24.38
N SER A 39 -3.59 -1.35 23.05
CA SER A 39 -2.42 -1.65 22.21
C SER A 39 -1.36 -0.54 22.21
N GLY A 40 -1.68 0.65 22.73
CA GLY A 40 -0.87 1.85 22.54
C GLY A 40 -0.82 2.30 21.06
N VAL A 41 -1.70 1.77 20.21
CA VAL A 41 -1.85 2.20 18.81
C VAL A 41 -3.12 3.02 18.67
N VAL A 42 -2.95 4.32 18.44
CA VAL A 42 -4.06 5.23 18.17
C VAL A 42 -4.22 5.38 16.66
N GLN A 43 -5.24 4.69 16.11
CA GLN A 43 -5.57 4.75 14.68
C GLN A 43 -7.07 5.05 14.50
N PRO A 44 -7.47 6.33 14.38
CA PRO A 44 -8.87 6.65 14.15
C PRO A 44 -9.35 6.15 12.78
N VAL A 45 -10.67 6.05 12.63
CA VAL A 45 -11.27 5.79 11.32
C VAL A 45 -10.85 6.89 10.35
N ARG A 46 -10.41 6.50 9.15
CA ARG A 46 -9.98 7.43 8.11
C ARG A 46 -11.02 8.51 7.83
N SER A 47 -10.57 9.75 7.72
CA SER A 47 -11.41 10.87 7.30
C SER A 47 -11.41 10.98 5.78
N ILE A 48 -12.57 11.25 5.19
CA ILE A 48 -12.73 11.42 3.74
C ILE A 48 -13.39 12.76 3.46
N ILE A 49 -12.80 13.54 2.56
CA ILE A 49 -13.32 14.81 2.05
C ILE A 49 -13.71 14.58 0.58
N PRO A 50 -15.00 14.53 0.25
CA PRO A 50 -15.45 14.36 -1.14
C PRO A 50 -15.21 15.63 -1.96
N LEU A 51 -14.54 15.50 -3.10
CA LEU A 51 -14.28 16.58 -4.05
C LEU A 51 -15.30 16.47 -5.21
N ARG A 52 -16.55 16.82 -4.92
CA ARG A 52 -17.71 16.57 -5.80
C ARG A 52 -17.53 17.12 -7.22
N ASN A 53 -16.97 18.33 -7.35
CA ASN A 53 -16.74 18.99 -8.64
C ASN A 53 -15.61 18.35 -9.45
N HIS A 54 -14.85 17.42 -8.88
CA HIS A 54 -13.68 16.80 -9.50
C HIS A 54 -13.77 15.27 -9.57
N ASN A 55 -14.94 14.67 -9.30
CA ASN A 55 -15.13 13.22 -9.31
C ASN A 55 -14.06 12.47 -8.49
N GLY A 56 -13.72 13.00 -7.33
CA GLY A 56 -12.64 12.48 -6.48
C GLY A 56 -12.90 12.67 -5.00
N PHE A 57 -11.93 12.24 -4.19
CA PHE A 57 -11.90 12.48 -2.76
C PHE A 57 -10.47 12.62 -2.26
N MET A 58 -10.29 13.33 -1.16
CA MET A 58 -9.08 13.31 -0.35
C MET A 58 -9.35 12.50 0.91
N GLY A 59 -8.41 11.65 1.30
CA GLY A 59 -8.45 10.84 2.51
C GLY A 59 -7.25 11.10 3.40
N LEU A 60 -7.48 11.13 4.71
CA LEU A 60 -6.45 11.20 5.74
C LEU A 60 -6.46 9.95 6.59
N MET A 61 -5.28 9.41 6.84
CA MET A 61 -5.06 8.21 7.63
C MET A 61 -3.94 8.45 8.65
N PRO A 62 -4.21 9.18 9.75
CA PRO A 62 -3.25 9.34 10.82
C PRO A 62 -3.16 8.07 11.67
N ALA A 63 -1.98 7.79 12.20
CA ALA A 63 -1.74 6.76 13.20
C ALA A 63 -0.59 7.17 14.13
N TYR A 64 -0.72 6.82 15.40
CA TYR A 64 0.34 6.97 16.39
C TYR A 64 0.58 5.63 17.09
N MET A 65 1.85 5.23 17.18
CA MET A 65 2.28 4.04 17.93
C MET A 65 3.11 4.50 19.12
N GLU A 66 2.52 4.47 20.32
CA GLU A 66 3.12 4.99 21.55
C GLU A 66 4.44 4.31 21.90
N ALA A 67 4.46 2.97 21.88
CA ALA A 67 5.64 2.20 22.25
C ALA A 67 6.85 2.44 21.32
N GLU A 68 6.61 2.84 20.08
CA GLU A 68 7.66 3.13 19.10
C GLU A 68 7.92 4.65 18.93
N GLY A 69 7.09 5.51 19.52
CA GLY A 69 7.16 6.95 19.31
C GLY A 69 6.98 7.37 17.85
N ILE A 70 6.18 6.63 17.07
CA ILE A 70 5.99 6.88 15.64
C ILE A 70 4.64 7.53 15.40
N LEU A 71 4.65 8.82 15.02
CA LEU A 71 3.49 9.56 14.55
C LEU A 71 3.59 9.78 13.04
N CYS A 72 2.63 9.26 12.28
CA CYS A 72 2.56 9.52 10.86
C CYS A 72 1.13 9.74 10.36
N THR A 73 1.00 10.36 9.20
CA THR A 73 -0.27 10.40 8.48
C THR A 73 -0.04 10.18 7.00
N LYS A 74 -0.89 9.36 6.40
CA LYS A 74 -0.96 9.28 4.94
C LYS A 74 -2.12 10.15 4.45
N MET A 75 -1.79 11.07 3.55
CA MET A 75 -2.76 11.75 2.71
C MET A 75 -2.86 11.03 1.38
N VAL A 76 -4.07 10.75 0.93
CA VAL A 76 -4.34 10.13 -0.38
C VAL A 76 -5.43 10.89 -1.11
N CYS A 77 -5.21 11.19 -2.38
CA CYS A 77 -6.23 11.72 -3.26
C CYS A 77 -6.55 10.68 -4.33
N PHE A 78 -7.84 10.35 -4.46
CA PHE A 78 -8.33 9.50 -5.53
C PHE A 78 -9.20 10.32 -6.47
N TYR A 79 -9.02 10.13 -7.77
CA TYR A 79 -9.82 10.72 -8.82
C TYR A 79 -10.25 9.65 -9.81
N LYS A 80 -11.53 9.65 -10.18
CA LYS A 80 -11.99 8.87 -11.32
C LYS A 80 -11.47 9.55 -12.59
N ARG A 81 -10.44 8.97 -13.20
CA ARG A 81 -9.79 9.47 -14.40
C ARG A 81 -10.11 8.58 -15.60
N GLY A 82 -10.17 9.18 -16.79
CA GLY A 82 -10.26 8.44 -18.04
C GLY A 82 -8.98 7.66 -18.34
N ALA A 83 -9.05 6.74 -19.32
CA ALA A 83 -7.94 5.86 -19.69
C ALA A 83 -6.70 6.62 -20.20
N ASP A 84 -6.92 7.84 -20.71
CA ASP A 84 -5.94 8.66 -21.42
C ASP A 84 -5.27 9.68 -20.48
N SER A 85 -5.55 9.61 -19.18
CA SER A 85 -5.02 10.57 -18.22
C SER A 85 -3.52 10.38 -17.99
N ALA A 86 -2.76 11.47 -18.05
CA ALA A 86 -1.33 11.49 -17.74
C ALA A 86 -1.03 11.25 -16.24
N LEU A 87 -2.04 11.30 -15.37
CA LEU A 87 -1.89 11.12 -13.92
C LEU A 87 -2.55 9.83 -13.46
N PRO A 88 -1.96 9.13 -12.48
CA PRO A 88 -2.60 7.98 -11.86
C PRO A 88 -3.91 8.38 -11.15
N SER A 89 -4.82 7.42 -11.03
CA SER A 89 -6.09 7.60 -10.30
C SER A 89 -5.87 7.88 -8.82
N THR A 90 -4.76 7.42 -8.24
CA THR A 90 -4.41 7.63 -6.83
C THR A 90 -3.10 8.40 -6.74
N GLN A 91 -3.10 9.45 -5.91
CA GLN A 91 -1.93 10.23 -5.51
C GLN A 91 -1.76 10.10 -4.00
N ALA A 92 -0.57 9.81 -3.47
CA ALA A 92 -0.39 9.63 -2.03
C ALA A 92 0.92 10.24 -1.52
N THR A 93 0.86 10.78 -0.30
CA THR A 93 2.01 11.33 0.43
C THR A 93 1.93 10.87 1.88
N VAL A 94 3.05 10.45 2.44
CA VAL A 94 3.17 10.09 3.86
C VAL A 94 3.97 11.18 4.55
N LEU A 95 3.45 11.69 5.67
CA LEU A 95 4.13 12.62 6.54
C LEU A 95 4.55 11.88 7.81
N LEU A 96 5.83 11.98 8.17
CA LEU A 96 6.35 11.56 9.46
C LEU A 96 6.50 12.81 10.34
N LEU A 97 5.94 12.77 11.54
CA LEU A 97 5.93 13.90 12.47
C LEU A 97 6.68 13.53 13.75
N ASP A 98 7.22 14.54 14.41
CA ASP A 98 7.71 14.42 15.77
C ASP A 98 6.51 14.38 16.73
N PRO A 99 6.32 13.31 17.54
CA PRO A 99 5.19 13.24 18.46
C PRO A 99 5.29 14.21 19.64
N GLU A 100 6.49 14.69 19.99
CA GLU A 100 6.71 15.60 21.13
C GLU A 100 6.49 17.06 20.73
N HIS A 101 6.97 17.44 19.54
CA HIS A 101 6.98 18.84 19.09
C HIS A 101 6.02 19.12 17.92
N GLY A 102 5.49 18.09 17.26
CA GLY A 102 4.51 18.20 16.17
C GLY A 102 5.08 18.65 14.82
N ASN A 103 6.38 18.93 14.72
CA ASN A 103 7.03 19.32 13.48
C ASN A 103 7.13 18.14 12.49
N VAL A 104 7.10 18.46 11.20
CA VAL A 104 7.26 17.45 10.14
C VAL A 104 8.74 17.08 10.04
N LYS A 105 9.03 15.79 10.21
CA LYS A 105 10.39 15.23 10.08
C LYS A 105 10.69 14.77 8.66
N ALA A 106 9.69 14.20 7.99
CA ALA A 106 9.85 13.75 6.61
C ALA A 106 8.56 13.86 5.79
N ILE A 107 8.72 14.15 4.50
CA ILE A 107 7.68 14.10 3.47
C ILE A 107 8.08 13.01 2.49
N ILE A 108 7.26 11.97 2.35
CA ILE A 108 7.61 10.74 1.65
C ILE A 108 6.58 10.48 0.55
N ASP A 109 7.06 10.15 -0.65
CA ASP A 109 6.17 9.67 -1.72
C ASP A 109 5.42 8.40 -1.27
N GLY A 110 4.09 8.44 -1.38
CA GLY A 110 3.22 7.40 -0.85
C GLY A 110 2.83 6.33 -1.86
N HIS A 111 3.23 6.42 -3.14
CA HIS A 111 2.76 5.49 -4.17
C HIS A 111 3.30 4.09 -3.95
N VAL A 112 4.63 3.97 -3.87
CA VAL A 112 5.29 2.68 -3.66
C VAL A 112 4.92 2.09 -2.31
N ILE A 113 4.86 2.93 -1.27
CA ILE A 113 4.39 2.50 0.07
C ILE A 113 2.98 1.93 -0.03
N THR A 114 2.05 2.62 -0.69
CA THR A 114 0.66 2.17 -0.82
C THR A 114 0.55 0.87 -1.60
N ASP A 115 1.31 0.72 -2.69
CA ASP A 115 1.31 -0.49 -3.50
C ASP A 115 1.88 -1.70 -2.73
N MET A 116 3.04 -1.53 -2.09
CA MET A 116 3.71 -2.60 -1.38
C MET A 116 2.99 -2.98 -0.09
N ARG A 117 2.59 -2.03 0.75
CA ARG A 117 1.96 -2.34 2.04
C ARG A 117 0.59 -2.99 1.87
N THR A 118 -0.18 -2.58 0.84
CA THR A 118 -1.49 -3.18 0.59
C THR A 118 -1.34 -4.63 0.14
N ALA A 119 -0.45 -4.89 -0.81
CA ALA A 119 -0.14 -6.24 -1.27
C ALA A 119 0.43 -7.12 -0.14
N ALA A 120 1.38 -6.59 0.64
CA ALA A 120 1.99 -7.31 1.76
C ALA A 120 0.96 -7.68 2.84
N THR A 121 0.03 -6.79 3.19
CA THR A 121 -1.08 -7.13 4.11
C THR A 121 -1.95 -8.27 3.56
N SER A 122 -2.27 -8.27 2.26
CA SER A 122 -2.99 -9.39 1.64
C SER A 122 -2.18 -10.68 1.67
N ALA A 123 -0.88 -10.60 1.45
CA ALA A 123 0.03 -11.75 1.48
C ALA A 123 0.16 -12.34 2.90
N ILE A 124 0.23 -11.49 3.92
CA ILE A 124 0.17 -11.89 5.34
C ILE A 124 -1.15 -12.61 5.62
N SER A 125 -2.29 -12.06 5.18
CA SER A 125 -3.57 -12.74 5.32
C SER A 125 -3.56 -14.12 4.65
N ALA A 126 -3.01 -14.24 3.45
CA ALA A 126 -2.89 -15.52 2.76
C ALA A 126 -1.98 -16.50 3.51
N LYS A 127 -0.85 -16.04 4.07
CA LYS A 127 0.07 -16.88 4.86
C LYS A 127 -0.63 -17.59 6.02
N TYR A 128 -1.63 -16.95 6.64
CA TYR A 128 -2.38 -17.53 7.76
C TYR A 128 -3.68 -18.25 7.36
N LEU A 129 -4.30 -17.90 6.23
CA LEU A 129 -5.65 -18.37 5.87
C LEU A 129 -5.71 -19.25 4.62
N MET A 130 -4.65 -19.26 3.80
CA MET A 130 -4.61 -20.04 2.56
C MET A 130 -4.57 -21.55 2.86
N PRO A 131 -5.31 -22.39 2.11
CA PRO A 131 -5.18 -23.84 2.23
C PRO A 131 -3.73 -24.30 1.98
N ALA A 132 -3.26 -25.28 2.76
CA ALA A 132 -1.90 -25.81 2.63
C ALA A 132 -1.57 -26.36 1.22
N GLN A 133 -2.59 -26.73 0.45
CA GLN A 133 -2.50 -27.31 -0.90
C GLN A 133 -2.92 -26.30 -1.99
N ALA A 134 -2.84 -25.00 -1.72
CA ALA A 134 -3.14 -24.00 -2.73
C ALA A 134 -2.07 -24.00 -3.84
N GLU A 135 -2.46 -24.37 -5.06
CA GLU A 135 -1.54 -24.50 -6.20
C GLU A 135 -1.76 -23.41 -7.27
N VAL A 136 -2.89 -22.70 -7.24
CA VAL A 136 -3.26 -21.71 -8.26
C VAL A 136 -3.57 -20.37 -7.62
N LEU A 137 -2.92 -19.31 -8.11
CA LEU A 137 -3.23 -17.93 -7.76
C LEU A 137 -4.08 -17.28 -8.86
N ALA A 138 -5.25 -16.77 -8.50
CA ALA A 138 -6.11 -16.01 -9.40
C ALA A 138 -6.13 -14.52 -9.03
N ILE A 139 -5.74 -13.64 -9.97
CA ILE A 139 -5.75 -12.18 -9.80
C ILE A 139 -6.87 -11.55 -10.64
N LEU A 140 -7.83 -10.90 -9.99
CA LEU A 140 -8.93 -10.23 -10.67
C LEU A 140 -8.65 -8.72 -10.80
N GLY A 141 -8.24 -8.30 -11.99
CA GLY A 141 -7.79 -6.96 -12.32
C GLY A 141 -6.34 -6.95 -12.85
N THR A 142 -5.97 -5.88 -13.54
CA THR A 142 -4.63 -5.75 -14.17
C THR A 142 -3.91 -4.44 -13.82
N GLY A 143 -4.48 -3.62 -12.94
CA GLY A 143 -3.90 -2.33 -12.53
C GLY A 143 -2.68 -2.45 -11.60
N ARG A 144 -2.21 -1.33 -11.08
CA ARG A 144 -1.02 -1.24 -10.20
C ARG A 144 -1.06 -2.20 -9.01
N GLN A 145 -2.21 -2.31 -8.35
CA GLN A 145 -2.38 -3.21 -7.21
C GLN A 145 -2.30 -4.69 -7.63
N ALA A 146 -2.82 -5.07 -8.80
CA ALA A 146 -2.68 -6.43 -9.31
C ALA A 146 -1.20 -6.80 -9.48
N LEU A 147 -0.39 -5.86 -9.99
CA LEU A 147 1.05 -6.06 -10.14
C LEU A 147 1.77 -6.17 -8.79
N SER A 148 1.46 -5.31 -7.82
CA SER A 148 2.09 -5.40 -6.49
C SER A 148 1.71 -6.67 -5.75
N HIS A 149 0.47 -7.15 -5.90
CA HIS A 149 0.02 -8.43 -5.36
C HIS A 149 0.74 -9.59 -6.05
N TYR A 150 0.82 -9.59 -7.38
CA TYR A 150 1.60 -10.60 -8.12
C TYR A 150 3.05 -10.70 -7.61
N ASN A 151 3.73 -9.56 -7.47
CA ASN A 151 5.12 -9.52 -7.03
C ASN A 151 5.30 -10.15 -5.64
N VAL A 152 4.54 -9.71 -4.63
CA VAL A 152 4.72 -10.24 -3.27
C VAL A 152 4.26 -11.69 -3.16
N PHE A 153 3.17 -12.08 -3.82
CA PHE A 153 2.65 -13.44 -3.72
C PHE A 153 3.59 -14.45 -4.38
N THR A 154 4.22 -14.10 -5.51
CA THR A 154 5.20 -14.97 -6.17
C THR A 154 6.59 -14.93 -5.51
N GLU A 155 6.87 -13.90 -4.70
CA GLU A 155 8.09 -13.85 -3.87
C GLU A 155 7.99 -14.74 -2.62
N ILE A 156 6.81 -14.83 -1.99
CA ILE A 156 6.66 -15.52 -0.70
C ILE A 156 5.95 -16.88 -0.76
N PHE A 157 5.23 -17.16 -1.85
CA PHE A 157 4.54 -18.44 -2.05
C PHE A 157 4.97 -19.10 -3.37
N SER A 158 4.82 -20.41 -3.43
CA SER A 158 5.00 -21.19 -4.65
C SER A 158 3.65 -21.61 -5.20
N PHE A 159 3.30 -21.14 -6.39
CA PHE A 159 2.11 -21.55 -7.13
C PHE A 159 2.54 -22.31 -8.40
N LYS A 160 1.78 -23.34 -8.80
CA LYS A 160 1.95 -24.03 -10.09
C LYS A 160 1.41 -23.19 -11.24
N GLU A 161 0.35 -22.43 -11.00
CA GLU A 161 -0.28 -21.57 -12.00
C GLU A 161 -0.64 -20.21 -11.40
N VAL A 162 -0.40 -19.14 -12.17
CA VAL A 162 -0.87 -17.79 -11.84
C VAL A 162 -1.73 -17.28 -12.99
N GLY A 163 -3.03 -17.24 -12.76
CA GLY A 163 -4.02 -16.70 -13.68
C GLY A 163 -4.37 -15.26 -13.33
N TYR A 164 -4.70 -14.46 -14.34
CA TYR A 164 -5.30 -13.15 -14.13
C TYR A 164 -6.50 -12.97 -15.07
N SER A 165 -7.50 -12.23 -14.61
CA SER A 165 -8.65 -11.84 -15.41
C SER A 165 -8.83 -10.34 -15.37
N CYS A 166 -9.25 -9.76 -16.48
CA CYS A 166 -9.51 -8.34 -16.60
C CYS A 166 -10.92 -8.11 -17.11
N VAL A 167 -11.75 -7.45 -16.31
CA VAL A 167 -12.99 -6.83 -16.79
C VAL A 167 -12.63 -5.42 -17.25
N SER A 168 -11.94 -5.27 -18.39
CA SER A 168 -11.38 -3.96 -18.78
C SER A 168 -12.35 -3.09 -19.58
N GLN A 169 -12.54 -1.86 -19.08
CA GLN A 169 -12.70 -0.63 -19.88
C GLN A 169 -11.35 0.12 -20.10
N TYR A 170 -10.19 -0.44 -19.70
CA TYR A 170 -8.86 0.22 -19.69
C TYR A 170 -7.74 -0.65 -20.32
N PRO A 171 -7.49 -0.55 -21.64
CA PRO A 171 -6.64 -1.48 -22.39
C PRO A 171 -5.12 -1.40 -22.14
N HIS A 172 -4.58 -0.34 -21.55
CA HIS A 172 -3.12 -0.15 -21.47
C HIS A 172 -2.44 -1.08 -20.47
N TYR A 173 -3.12 -1.48 -19.40
CA TYR A 173 -2.57 -2.44 -18.44
C TYR A 173 -2.50 -3.86 -19.00
N SER A 174 -3.37 -4.26 -19.95
CA SER A 174 -3.37 -5.63 -20.49
C SER A 174 -2.07 -6.04 -21.18
N LYS A 175 -1.31 -5.08 -21.72
CA LYS A 175 -0.03 -5.33 -22.40
C LYS A 175 1.09 -5.78 -21.45
N LEU A 176 1.04 -5.41 -20.17
CA LEU A 176 2.00 -5.91 -19.16
C LEU A 176 1.73 -7.37 -18.80
N TRP A 177 0.49 -7.83 -18.99
CA TRP A 177 0.06 -9.17 -18.61
C TRP A 177 0.00 -10.14 -19.80
N SER A 178 0.17 -9.68 -21.04
CA SER A 178 -0.03 -10.47 -22.27
C SER A 178 0.89 -11.68 -22.46
N ARG A 179 1.79 -11.98 -21.52
CA ARG A 179 2.45 -13.27 -21.43
C ARG A 179 1.63 -14.17 -20.51
N ARG A 180 0.83 -15.04 -21.13
CA ARG A 180 0.44 -16.32 -20.52
C ARG A 180 1.74 -17.06 -20.20
N TYR A 181 2.23 -16.92 -18.98
CA TYR A 181 3.22 -17.83 -18.44
C TYR A 181 2.46 -19.07 -17.98
N TRP A 182 2.25 -19.99 -18.93
CA TRP A 182 2.21 -21.39 -18.58
C TRP A 182 3.63 -21.73 -18.17
N VAL A 183 3.83 -22.14 -16.92
CA VAL A 183 5.10 -22.75 -16.49
C VAL A 183 5.24 -24.09 -17.20
#